data_AF-A0A816U1I1-F1
#
_entry.id   AF-A0A816U1I1-F1
#
_cell.length_a   1.000
_cell.length_b   1.000
_cell.length_c   1.000
_cell.angle_alpha   90.00
_cell.angle_beta   90.00
_cell.angle_gamma   90.00
#
_symmetry.space_group_name_H-M   'P 1'
#
loop_
_entity.id
_entity.type
_entity.pdbx_description
1 polymer ?
#
loop_
_entity_poly.entity_id
_entity_poly.type
_entity_poly.pdbx_seq_one_letter_code
_entity_poly.pdbx_strand_id
1 'polypeptide(L)'
;MSDEVKADVDSQSDEINQRDEKSEELIRKLPVNDDEENELELLTPNGRETPSATSYSDIIIHKVDEEIPVAEENSNVDDTQQLLETIADKSNKEASTIILNMLVEGDFDLDKNYIIQKPKNLAKLFSILNKMSSSLQAEILSVLIGIMRKSERNLLACIDANIYYKLFELLNDIDDIVADLLVDILTVLTSLTINVNELKVLLRYLKTDNNVWKKHAVKLLNIFKSFPYRHGPDDFFNFPGRQDSGLVLPPIKTWPYQNGFTVSTWFRIDPVANSVIEKEKPYLYW
;
A
#
# COMPACT_ATOMS: atom_id res chain seq x y z
N MET A 1 39.19 31.57 28.78
CA MET A 1 38.08 31.21 27.87
C MET A 1 38.06 29.73 27.48
N SER A 2 38.84 28.86 28.13
CA SER A 2 38.94 27.43 27.79
C SER A 2 38.56 26.48 28.93
N ASP A 3 38.43 26.98 30.16
CA ASP A 3 38.07 26.16 31.33
C ASP A 3 36.57 26.21 31.67
N GLU A 4 35.88 27.32 31.41
CA GLU A 4 34.42 27.43 31.61
C GLU A 4 33.60 26.59 30.62
N VAL A 5 34.07 26.47 29.37
CA VAL A 5 33.38 25.67 28.33
C VAL A 5 33.49 24.16 28.60
N LYS A 6 34.53 23.72 29.32
CA LYS A 6 34.74 22.30 29.62
C LYS A 6 33.91 21.83 30.82
N ALA A 7 33.67 22.72 31.79
CA ALA A 7 32.78 22.44 32.92
C ALA A 7 31.30 22.33 32.52
N ASP A 8 30.84 23.15 31.56
CA ASP A 8 29.46 23.09 31.06
C ASP A 8 29.16 21.80 30.26
N VAL A 9 30.15 21.26 29.54
CA VAL A 9 29.98 20.02 28.76
C VAL A 9 29.96 18.78 29.67
N ASP A 10 30.82 18.72 30.69
CA ASP A 10 30.80 17.62 31.67
C ASP A 10 29.51 17.63 32.51
N SER A 11 29.01 18.81 32.90
CA SER A 11 27.74 18.97 33.61
C SER A 11 26.52 18.50 32.79
N GLN A 12 26.50 18.76 31.48
CA GLN A 12 25.41 18.30 30.61
C GLN A 12 25.47 16.80 30.34
N SER A 13 26.67 16.22 30.32
CA SER A 13 26.89 14.78 30.13
C SER A 13 26.37 13.97 31.31
N ASP A 14 26.61 14.47 32.53
CA ASP A 14 26.14 13.84 33.77
C ASP A 14 24.62 13.98 33.95
N GLU A 15 24.01 15.09 33.52
CA GLU A 15 22.55 15.25 33.55
C GLU A 15 21.81 14.34 32.56
N ILE A 16 22.41 14.04 31.40
CA ILE A 16 21.83 13.13 30.41
C ILE A 16 21.93 11.67 30.91
N ASN A 17 23.07 11.26 31.44
CA ASN A 17 23.25 9.92 32.02
C ASN A 17 22.31 9.68 33.22
N GLN A 18 22.10 10.68 34.07
CA GLN A 18 21.15 10.56 35.19
C GLN A 18 19.68 10.49 34.74
N ARG A 19 19.32 11.09 33.59
CA ARG A 19 17.98 10.95 33.01
C ARG A 19 17.76 9.55 32.44
N ASP A 20 18.77 9.00 31.76
CA ASP A 20 18.70 7.67 31.16
C ASP A 20 18.60 6.56 32.22
N GLU A 21 19.39 6.65 33.30
CA GLU A 21 19.27 5.71 34.45
C GLU A 21 17.91 5.81 35.13
N LYS A 22 17.35 7.01 35.27
CA LYS A 22 16.04 7.22 35.89
C LYS A 22 14.89 6.72 35.01
N SER A 23 15.02 6.80 33.69
CA SER A 23 14.06 6.18 32.76
C SER A 23 14.14 4.66 32.75
N GLU A 24 15.34 4.06 32.84
CA GLU A 24 15.47 2.61 32.98
C GLU A 24 14.90 2.09 34.31
N GLU A 25 15.07 2.84 35.39
CA GLU A 25 14.52 2.47 36.70
C GLU A 25 12.97 2.59 36.73
N LEU A 26 12.40 3.51 35.97
CA LEU A 26 10.94 3.65 35.78
C LEU A 26 10.37 2.48 34.96
N ILE A 27 11.08 2.00 33.94
CA ILE A 27 10.67 0.84 33.14
C ILE A 27 10.74 -0.45 33.97
N ARG A 28 11.74 -0.58 34.85
CA ARG A 28 11.88 -1.74 35.76
C ARG A 28 10.84 -1.79 36.89
N LYS A 29 10.11 -0.69 37.15
CA LYS A 29 9.05 -0.61 38.18
C LYS A 29 7.64 -0.80 37.64
N LEU A 30 7.48 -1.05 36.34
CA LEU A 30 6.19 -1.41 35.76
C LEU A 30 5.87 -2.87 36.13
N PRO A 31 4.68 -3.18 36.68
CA PRO A 31 4.31 -4.55 37.02
C PRO A 31 4.12 -5.36 35.73
N VAL A 32 4.86 -6.46 35.61
CA VAL A 32 4.64 -7.49 34.59
C VAL A 32 3.59 -8.45 35.14
N ASN A 33 2.33 -8.25 34.77
CA ASN A 33 1.28 -9.24 34.97
C ASN A 33 1.08 -9.98 33.64
N ASP A 34 1.64 -11.18 33.58
CA ASP A 34 1.18 -12.22 32.66
C ASP A 34 -0.17 -12.72 33.22
N ASP A 35 -1.17 -12.86 32.34
CA ASP A 35 -2.55 -13.30 32.58
C ASP A 35 -3.53 -12.24 33.12
N GLU A 36 -4.25 -11.55 32.21
CA GLU A 36 -5.70 -11.27 32.32
C GLU A 36 -6.23 -10.55 31.05
N GLU A 37 -6.93 -11.29 30.19
CA GLU A 37 -7.98 -10.72 29.34
C GLU A 37 -9.11 -10.26 30.26
N ASN A 38 -9.29 -8.95 30.46
CA ASN A 38 -10.57 -8.36 30.83
C ASN A 38 -10.58 -6.84 30.57
N GLU A 39 -11.77 -6.37 30.19
CA GLU A 39 -12.14 -5.04 29.74
C GLU A 39 -11.63 -3.91 30.64
N LEU A 40 -10.93 -2.92 30.05
CA LEU A 40 -10.60 -1.65 30.71
C LEU A 40 -11.72 -0.63 30.45
N GLU A 41 -12.69 -0.57 31.35
CA GLU A 41 -13.62 0.56 31.47
C GLU A 41 -12.91 1.81 32.01
N LEU A 42 -12.89 2.89 31.23
CA LEU A 42 -12.45 4.21 31.66
C LEU A 42 -13.54 4.91 32.49
N LEU A 43 -13.39 4.92 33.81
CA LEU A 43 -14.17 5.76 34.72
C LEU A 43 -13.84 7.26 34.50
N THR A 44 -14.85 8.07 34.18
CA THR A 44 -14.78 9.54 34.25
C THR A 44 -15.44 10.04 35.53
N PRO A 45 -14.83 10.95 36.33
CA PRO A 45 -15.52 11.62 37.41
C PRO A 45 -16.11 12.95 36.94
N ASN A 46 -17.38 13.17 37.31
CA ASN A 46 -18.20 14.39 37.24
C ASN A 46 -19.03 14.63 35.96
N GLY A 47 -20.16 13.94 35.90
CA GLY A 47 -21.50 14.56 35.89
C GLY A 47 -21.70 15.88 35.13
N ARG A 48 -21.66 15.84 33.81
CA ARG A 48 -22.49 16.66 32.92
C ARG A 48 -22.95 15.81 31.74
N GLU A 49 -24.25 15.67 31.57
CA GLU A 49 -24.87 14.96 30.46
C GLU A 49 -24.48 15.64 29.13
N THR A 50 -23.74 14.93 28.28
CA THR A 50 -23.57 15.28 26.87
C THR A 50 -24.68 14.58 26.07
N PRO A 51 -25.42 15.27 25.19
CA PRO A 51 -26.44 14.62 24.38
C PRO A 51 -25.80 13.57 23.47
N SER A 52 -26.44 12.40 23.41
CA SER A 52 -26.07 11.24 22.61
C SER A 52 -25.58 11.63 21.23
N ALA A 53 -24.39 11.17 20.85
CA ALA A 53 -23.90 11.24 19.48
C ALA A 53 -24.84 10.42 18.58
N THR A 54 -25.81 11.11 17.97
CA THR A 54 -26.65 10.55 16.93
C THR A 54 -25.76 10.23 15.73
N SER A 55 -25.74 8.96 15.35
CA SER A 55 -25.12 8.42 14.14
C SER A 55 -25.44 9.30 12.94
N TYR A 56 -24.48 10.09 12.45
CA TYR A 56 -24.53 10.68 11.11
C TYR A 56 -24.08 9.63 10.10
N SER A 57 -24.89 8.59 9.94
CA SER A 57 -24.84 7.64 8.85
C SER A 57 -25.83 8.12 7.80
N ASP A 58 -25.42 9.00 6.87
CA ASP A 58 -26.15 9.28 5.62
C ASP A 58 -25.28 10.05 4.60
N ILE A 59 -24.00 9.69 4.50
CA ILE A 59 -23.32 9.76 3.20
C ILE A 59 -23.30 8.33 2.69
N ILE A 60 -24.15 8.05 1.71
CA ILE A 60 -24.05 6.80 0.94
C ILE A 60 -22.78 6.94 0.10
N ILE A 61 -21.64 6.68 0.72
CA ILE A 61 -20.49 6.13 0.03
C ILE A 61 -21.02 4.80 -0.49
N HIS A 62 -20.95 4.56 -1.80
CA HIS A 62 -20.96 3.18 -2.27
C HIS A 62 -19.76 2.52 -1.60
N LYS A 63 -20.00 1.93 -0.42
CA LYS A 63 -19.15 0.92 0.17
C LYS A 63 -18.99 -0.09 -0.95
N VAL A 64 -17.80 -0.12 -1.54
CA VAL A 64 -17.33 -1.33 -2.20
C VAL A 64 -17.41 -2.35 -1.08
N ASP A 65 -18.34 -3.29 -1.20
CA ASP A 65 -18.59 -4.30 -0.19
C ASP A 65 -17.25 -4.90 0.25
N GLU A 66 -16.93 -4.77 1.55
CA GLU A 66 -15.87 -5.55 2.21
C GLU A 66 -16.35 -7.00 2.37
N GLU A 67 -16.88 -7.59 1.31
CA GLU A 67 -16.93 -9.03 1.18
C GLU A 67 -15.56 -9.47 0.67
N ILE A 68 -14.81 -10.19 1.52
CA ILE A 68 -13.70 -11.02 1.08
C ILE A 68 -14.27 -11.90 -0.05
N PRO A 69 -13.84 -11.74 -1.32
CA PRO A 69 -14.39 -12.56 -2.38
C PRO A 69 -13.91 -13.98 -2.10
N VAL A 70 -14.84 -14.86 -1.74
CA VAL A 70 -14.61 -16.30 -1.85
C VAL A 70 -14.31 -16.54 -3.33
N ALA A 71 -13.09 -16.95 -3.61
CA ALA A 71 -12.58 -17.09 -4.96
C ALA A 71 -13.51 -17.97 -5.81
N GLU A 72 -14.20 -17.37 -6.78
CA GLU A 72 -14.76 -18.11 -7.91
C GLU A 72 -13.59 -18.55 -8.80
N GLU A 73 -12.96 -19.68 -8.45
CA GLU A 73 -11.75 -20.20 -9.11
C GLU A 73 -11.98 -20.85 -10.48
N ASN A 74 -13.22 -21.02 -10.94
CA ASN A 74 -13.50 -21.98 -12.00
C ASN A 74 -13.30 -21.50 -13.44
N SER A 75 -12.93 -20.23 -13.69
CA SER A 75 -12.63 -19.71 -15.04
C SER A 75 -11.17 -19.31 -15.27
N ASN A 76 -10.33 -19.27 -14.22
CA ASN A 76 -8.96 -18.74 -14.32
C ASN A 76 -7.90 -19.77 -14.75
N VAL A 77 -8.17 -21.06 -14.56
CA VAL A 77 -7.17 -22.11 -14.80
C VAL A 77 -6.85 -22.25 -16.30
N ASP A 78 -7.86 -22.17 -17.17
CA ASP A 78 -7.69 -22.30 -18.62
C ASP A 78 -6.85 -21.16 -19.20
N ASP A 79 -7.19 -19.91 -18.87
CA ASP A 79 -6.47 -18.73 -19.34
C ASP A 79 -4.99 -18.68 -18.89
N THR A 80 -4.70 -19.14 -17.65
CA THR A 80 -3.32 -19.14 -17.13
C THR A 80 -2.47 -20.23 -17.76
N GLN A 81 -3.06 -21.37 -18.10
CA GLN A 81 -2.39 -22.45 -18.83
C GLN A 81 -2.10 -22.05 -20.28
N GLN A 82 -3.06 -21.43 -20.97
CA GLN A 82 -2.85 -20.92 -22.32
C GLN A 82 -1.72 -19.88 -22.38
N LEU A 83 -1.62 -18.99 -21.39
CA LEU A 83 -0.54 -18.02 -21.34
C LEU A 83 0.83 -18.69 -21.10
N LEU A 84 0.90 -19.70 -20.24
CA LEU A 84 2.11 -20.50 -19.99
C LEU A 84 2.57 -21.23 -21.26
N GLU A 85 1.66 -21.87 -21.99
CA GLU A 85 1.97 -22.52 -23.27
C GLU A 85 2.48 -21.52 -24.29
N THR A 86 1.86 -20.33 -24.35
CA THR A 86 2.24 -19.27 -25.29
C THR A 86 3.65 -18.74 -25.05
N ILE A 87 4.15 -18.77 -23.80
CA ILE A 87 5.49 -18.29 -23.45
C ILE A 87 6.54 -19.40 -23.38
N ALA A 88 6.15 -20.66 -23.26
CA ALA A 88 7.07 -21.79 -23.03
C ALA A 88 8.10 -21.97 -24.16
N ASP A 89 7.69 -21.77 -25.42
CA ASP A 89 8.55 -21.96 -26.59
C ASP A 89 9.23 -20.67 -27.08
N LYS A 90 9.07 -19.56 -26.36
CA LYS A 90 9.52 -18.23 -26.79
C LYS A 90 10.80 -17.80 -26.08
N SER A 91 11.52 -16.86 -26.71
CA SER A 91 12.66 -16.22 -26.03
C SER A 91 12.17 -15.37 -24.85
N ASN A 92 13.01 -15.16 -23.83
CA ASN A 92 12.65 -14.32 -22.67
C ASN A 92 12.15 -12.93 -23.09
N LYS A 93 12.75 -12.32 -24.12
CA LYS A 93 12.35 -11.00 -24.65
C LYS A 93 10.96 -11.02 -25.29
N GLU A 94 10.62 -12.09 -26.00
CA GLU A 94 9.29 -12.23 -26.60
C GLU A 94 8.24 -12.53 -25.52
N ALA A 95 8.56 -13.40 -24.57
CA ALA A 95 7.69 -13.70 -23.43
C ALA A 95 7.41 -12.44 -22.59
N SER A 96 8.44 -11.64 -22.29
CA SER A 96 8.28 -10.38 -21.55
C SER A 96 7.39 -9.40 -22.33
N THR A 97 7.61 -9.25 -23.63
CA THR A 97 6.78 -8.40 -24.50
C THR A 97 5.31 -8.84 -24.48
N ILE A 98 5.03 -10.13 -24.60
CA ILE A 98 3.65 -10.65 -24.59
C ILE A 98 2.96 -10.38 -23.27
N ILE A 99 3.66 -10.62 -22.16
CA ILE A 99 3.12 -10.40 -20.81
C ILE A 99 2.85 -8.91 -20.59
N LEU A 100 3.78 -8.04 -20.96
CA LEU A 100 3.61 -6.59 -20.81
C LEU A 100 2.48 -6.07 -21.69
N ASN A 101 2.39 -6.51 -22.94
CA ASN A 101 1.30 -6.16 -23.85
C ASN A 101 -0.08 -6.59 -23.31
N MET A 102 -0.12 -7.75 -22.66
CA MET A 102 -1.32 -8.29 -22.02
C MET A 102 -1.76 -7.46 -20.80
N LEU A 103 -0.83 -6.84 -20.06
CA LEU A 103 -1.14 -5.94 -18.94
C LEU A 103 -1.73 -4.60 -19.40
N VAL A 104 -1.21 -4.04 -20.50
CA VAL A 104 -1.61 -2.70 -21.00
C VAL A 104 -2.67 -2.73 -22.10
N GLU A 105 -3.09 -3.93 -22.55
CA GLU A 105 -4.02 -4.13 -23.66
C GLU A 105 -3.59 -3.47 -24.98
N GLY A 106 -2.33 -3.67 -25.34
CA GLY A 106 -1.76 -3.12 -26.57
C GLY A 106 -0.25 -3.29 -26.60
N ASP A 107 0.43 -2.59 -27.52
CA ASP A 107 1.88 -2.61 -27.55
C ASP A 107 2.43 -1.81 -26.36
N PHE A 108 3.17 -2.50 -25.49
CA PHE A 108 3.82 -1.89 -24.34
C PHE A 108 4.92 -0.93 -24.79
N ASP A 109 4.87 0.28 -24.26
CA ASP A 109 5.88 1.32 -24.48
C ASP A 109 6.00 2.11 -23.18
N LEU A 110 7.22 2.19 -22.65
CA LEU A 110 7.51 2.83 -21.37
C LEU A 110 7.10 4.30 -21.32
N ASP A 111 6.99 4.98 -22.46
CA ASP A 111 6.66 6.40 -22.54
C ASP A 111 5.24 6.67 -23.03
N LYS A 112 4.68 5.77 -23.84
CA LYS A 112 3.37 5.95 -24.49
C LYS A 112 2.28 5.07 -23.92
N ASN A 113 2.55 3.79 -23.67
CA ASN A 113 1.54 2.81 -23.29
C ASN A 113 2.06 1.89 -22.19
N TYR A 114 2.10 2.44 -20.98
CA TYR A 114 2.59 1.77 -19.78
C TYR A 114 1.51 1.70 -18.67
N ILE A 115 0.29 2.15 -18.97
CA ILE A 115 -0.82 2.14 -18.02
C ILE A 115 -1.49 0.76 -18.02
N ILE A 116 -1.58 0.14 -16.85
CA ILE A 116 -2.20 -1.16 -16.66
C ILE A 116 -3.72 -0.99 -16.79
N GLN A 117 -4.29 -1.57 -17.84
CA GLN A 117 -5.72 -1.45 -18.13
C GLN A 117 -6.54 -2.51 -17.39
N LYS A 118 -5.99 -3.72 -17.26
CA LYS A 118 -6.67 -4.87 -16.64
C LYS A 118 -5.95 -5.37 -15.37
N PRO A 119 -6.37 -4.96 -14.17
CA PRO A 119 -5.85 -5.49 -12.91
C PRO A 119 -5.87 -7.02 -12.81
N LYS A 120 -6.91 -7.68 -13.35
CA LYS A 120 -7.03 -9.15 -13.36
C LYS A 120 -5.83 -9.85 -14.02
N ASN A 121 -5.19 -9.19 -14.98
CA ASN A 121 -4.04 -9.73 -15.70
C ASN A 121 -2.77 -9.74 -14.84
N LEU A 122 -2.63 -8.81 -13.88
CA LEU A 122 -1.57 -8.87 -12.87
C LEU A 122 -1.74 -10.10 -11.98
N ALA A 123 -2.98 -10.37 -11.56
CA ALA A 123 -3.27 -11.53 -10.73
C ALA A 123 -2.89 -12.85 -11.42
N LYS A 124 -3.03 -12.92 -12.76
CA LYS A 124 -2.58 -14.04 -13.61
C LYS A 124 -1.06 -14.09 -13.73
N LEU A 125 -0.39 -12.95 -13.94
CA LEU A 125 1.07 -12.89 -13.97
C LEU A 125 1.70 -13.47 -12.69
N PHE A 126 1.20 -13.05 -11.52
CA PHE A 126 1.72 -13.52 -10.24
C PHE A 126 1.40 -15.00 -9.96
N SER A 127 0.32 -15.56 -10.51
CA SER A 127 0.04 -17.00 -10.34
C SER A 127 0.96 -17.90 -11.16
N ILE A 128 1.53 -17.38 -12.26
CA ILE A 128 2.46 -18.13 -13.13
C ILE A 128 3.93 -17.80 -12.87
N LEU A 129 4.22 -16.81 -12.01
CA LEU A 129 5.58 -16.28 -11.80
C LEU A 129 6.59 -17.38 -11.46
N ASN A 130 6.25 -18.26 -10.50
CA ASN A 130 7.12 -19.37 -10.08
C ASN A 130 7.40 -20.43 -11.16
N LYS A 131 6.65 -20.43 -12.27
CA LYS A 131 6.85 -21.36 -13.39
C LYS A 131 7.80 -20.81 -14.46
N MET A 132 8.14 -19.53 -14.39
CA MET A 132 9.03 -18.87 -15.34
C MET A 132 10.50 -18.98 -14.90
N SER A 133 11.44 -18.79 -15.83
CA SER A 133 12.88 -18.73 -15.49
C SER A 133 13.19 -17.49 -14.63
N SER A 134 14.16 -17.59 -13.72
CA SER A 134 14.54 -16.46 -12.84
C SER A 134 14.97 -15.21 -13.63
N SER A 135 15.52 -15.38 -14.84
CA SER A 135 15.86 -14.27 -15.74
C SER A 135 14.60 -13.56 -16.26
N LEU A 136 13.58 -14.30 -16.67
CA LEU A 136 12.32 -13.72 -17.17
C LEU A 136 11.53 -13.05 -16.05
N GLN A 137 11.48 -13.69 -14.86
CA GLN A 137 10.90 -13.09 -13.67
C GLN A 137 11.56 -11.74 -13.37
N ALA A 138 12.90 -11.69 -13.33
CA ALA A 138 13.63 -10.46 -13.03
C ALA A 138 13.36 -9.33 -14.04
N GLU A 139 13.30 -9.65 -15.34
CA GLU A 139 13.00 -8.69 -16.40
C GLU A 139 11.61 -8.08 -16.21
N ILE A 140 10.58 -8.92 -16.06
CA ILE A 140 9.19 -8.46 -15.92
C ILE A 140 9.00 -7.66 -14.63
N LEU A 141 9.53 -8.15 -13.51
CA LEU A 141 9.39 -7.48 -12.21
C LEU A 141 10.11 -6.13 -12.20
N SER A 142 11.28 -6.03 -12.83
CA SER A 142 12.02 -4.76 -12.93
C SER A 142 11.24 -3.71 -13.73
N VAL A 143 10.64 -4.12 -14.86
CA VAL A 143 9.77 -3.24 -15.66
C VAL A 143 8.53 -2.85 -14.86
N LEU A 144 7.91 -3.81 -14.17
CA LEU A 144 6.73 -3.58 -13.34
C LEU A 144 7.01 -2.55 -12.23
N ILE A 145 8.13 -2.68 -11.51
CA ILE A 145 8.58 -1.69 -10.50
C ILE A 145 8.71 -0.30 -11.15
N GLY A 146 9.31 -0.22 -12.34
CA GLY A 146 9.49 1.03 -13.06
C GLY A 146 8.15 1.72 -13.38
N ILE A 147 7.19 0.98 -13.96
CA ILE A 147 5.88 1.54 -14.32
C ILE A 147 4.99 1.84 -13.11
N MET A 148 5.17 1.11 -12.00
CA MET A 148 4.49 1.39 -10.73
C MET A 148 5.00 2.70 -10.11
N ARG A 149 6.32 2.91 -10.06
CA ARG A 149 6.91 4.18 -9.58
C ARG A 149 6.53 5.37 -10.46
N LYS A 150 6.37 5.14 -11.77
CA LYS A 150 6.03 6.20 -12.74
C LYS A 150 4.56 6.63 -12.67
N SER A 151 3.64 5.77 -12.20
CA SER A 151 2.20 6.05 -12.26
C SER A 151 1.41 5.52 -11.08
N GLU A 152 0.75 6.43 -10.39
CA GLU A 152 -0.20 6.15 -9.31
C GLU A 152 -1.38 5.29 -9.79
N ARG A 153 -1.82 5.45 -11.05
CA ARG A 153 -2.85 4.59 -11.65
C ARG A 153 -2.40 3.12 -11.71
N ASN A 154 -1.12 2.89 -12.00
CA ASN A 154 -0.57 1.54 -12.03
C ASN A 154 -0.48 0.94 -10.63
N LEU A 155 -0.14 1.77 -9.63
CA LEU A 155 -0.14 1.35 -8.23
C LEU A 155 -1.55 0.95 -7.77
N LEU A 156 -2.56 1.76 -8.08
CA LEU A 156 -3.95 1.43 -7.79
C LEU A 156 -4.42 0.18 -8.52
N ALA A 157 -4.04 -0.01 -9.79
CA ALA A 157 -4.32 -1.24 -10.52
C ALA A 157 -3.69 -2.48 -9.86
N CYS A 158 -2.54 -2.33 -9.20
CA CYS A 158 -1.92 -3.41 -8.44
C CYS A 158 -2.68 -3.72 -7.13
N ILE A 159 -3.19 -2.68 -6.45
CA ILE A 159 -4.06 -2.82 -5.27
C ILE A 159 -5.36 -3.53 -5.65
N ASP A 160 -6.03 -3.09 -6.73
CA ASP A 160 -7.25 -3.72 -7.26
C ASP A 160 -7.04 -5.21 -7.61
N ALA A 161 -5.83 -5.57 -8.01
CA ALA A 161 -5.45 -6.95 -8.33
C ALA A 161 -5.10 -7.81 -7.09
N ASN A 162 -5.14 -7.24 -5.89
CA ASN A 162 -4.79 -7.89 -4.62
C ASN A 162 -3.41 -8.59 -4.65
N ILE A 163 -2.42 -8.02 -5.36
CA ILE A 163 -1.11 -8.68 -5.50
C ILE A 163 -0.33 -8.72 -4.18
N TYR A 164 -0.64 -7.83 -3.22
CA TYR A 164 0.06 -7.73 -1.95
C TYR A 164 0.15 -9.10 -1.24
N TYR A 165 -0.98 -9.77 -1.07
CA TYR A 165 -1.04 -11.08 -0.40
C TYR A 165 -0.31 -12.17 -1.20
N LYS A 166 -0.48 -12.19 -2.52
CA LYS A 166 0.19 -13.16 -3.40
C LYS A 166 1.71 -13.07 -3.32
N LEU A 167 2.26 -11.86 -3.16
CA LEU A 167 3.70 -11.66 -3.02
C LEU A 167 4.28 -12.37 -1.78
N PHE A 168 3.55 -12.41 -0.67
CA PHE A 168 3.99 -13.12 0.55
C PHE A 168 3.95 -14.64 0.41
N GLU A 169 3.04 -15.18 -0.40
CA GLU A 169 3.00 -16.60 -0.73
C GLU A 169 4.22 -16.98 -1.57
N LEU A 170 4.52 -16.18 -2.61
CA LEU A 170 5.63 -16.41 -3.54
C LEU A 170 7.00 -16.28 -2.86
N LEU A 171 7.14 -15.40 -1.87
CA LEU A 171 8.41 -15.14 -1.18
C LEU A 171 9.05 -16.39 -0.56
N ASN A 172 8.29 -17.43 -0.22
CA ASN A 172 8.90 -18.63 0.39
C ASN A 172 9.66 -19.49 -0.63
N ASP A 173 9.24 -19.47 -1.90
CA ASP A 173 9.66 -20.44 -2.91
C ASP A 173 10.69 -19.89 -3.91
N ILE A 174 10.97 -18.59 -3.87
CA ILE A 174 11.81 -17.90 -4.86
C ILE A 174 13.28 -17.74 -4.45
N ASP A 175 14.10 -17.54 -5.49
CA ASP A 175 15.51 -17.20 -5.40
C ASP A 175 15.76 -15.82 -4.79
N ASP A 176 16.98 -15.61 -4.31
CA ASP A 176 17.36 -14.41 -3.57
C ASP A 176 17.24 -13.11 -4.39
N ILE A 177 17.62 -13.17 -5.68
CA ILE A 177 17.56 -12.04 -6.62
C ILE A 177 16.11 -11.62 -6.89
N VAL A 178 15.23 -12.59 -7.12
CA VAL A 178 13.81 -12.32 -7.38
C VAL A 178 13.13 -11.82 -6.11
N ALA A 179 13.54 -12.33 -4.94
CA ALA A 179 13.02 -11.87 -3.66
C ALA A 179 13.30 -10.38 -3.43
N ASP A 180 14.49 -9.87 -3.81
CA ASP A 180 14.77 -8.44 -3.74
C ASP A 180 13.78 -7.63 -4.59
N LEU A 181 13.47 -8.10 -5.80
CA LEU A 181 12.48 -7.45 -6.67
C LEU A 181 11.06 -7.51 -6.10
N LEU A 182 10.65 -8.61 -5.48
CA LEU A 182 9.34 -8.69 -4.82
C LEU A 182 9.26 -7.75 -3.60
N VAL A 183 10.35 -7.65 -2.83
CA VAL A 183 10.46 -6.71 -1.71
C VAL A 183 10.39 -5.26 -2.22
N ASP A 184 11.01 -4.96 -3.36
CA ASP A 184 10.90 -3.65 -4.01
C ASP A 184 9.45 -3.36 -4.42
N ILE A 185 8.74 -4.32 -5.04
CA ILE A 185 7.31 -4.16 -5.38
C ILE A 185 6.49 -3.86 -4.12
N LEU A 186 6.67 -4.64 -3.04
CA LEU A 186 5.99 -4.40 -1.77
C LEU A 186 6.30 -3.01 -1.22
N THR A 187 7.55 -2.56 -1.34
CA THR A 187 7.99 -1.22 -0.91
C THR A 187 7.28 -0.12 -1.70
N VAL A 188 7.15 -0.28 -3.03
CA VAL A 188 6.43 0.70 -3.87
C VAL A 188 4.93 0.68 -3.57
N LEU A 189 4.31 -0.48 -3.39
CA LEU A 189 2.88 -0.57 -3.00
C LEU A 189 2.62 0.19 -1.70
N THR A 190 3.48 -0.04 -0.71
CA THR A 190 3.37 0.56 0.62
C THR A 190 3.57 2.09 0.62
N SER A 191 4.24 2.62 -0.42
CA SER A 191 4.43 4.06 -0.58
C SER A 191 3.15 4.80 -0.93
N LEU A 192 2.18 4.13 -1.56
CA LEU A 192 0.89 4.71 -1.91
C LEU A 192 -0.08 4.63 -0.73
N THR A 193 -0.36 3.41 -0.26
CA THR A 193 -1.23 3.15 0.89
C THR A 193 -0.73 1.90 1.61
N ILE A 194 -1.00 1.81 2.92
CA ILE A 194 -0.93 0.53 3.64
C ILE A 194 -2.12 0.43 4.55
N ASN A 195 -2.82 -0.69 4.43
CA ASN A 195 -3.99 -0.96 5.22
C ASN A 195 -3.56 -1.66 6.52
N VAL A 196 -4.38 -1.60 7.56
CA VAL A 196 -4.09 -2.30 8.84
C VAL A 196 -3.93 -3.81 8.61
N ASN A 197 -4.70 -4.38 7.68
CA ASN A 197 -4.62 -5.80 7.34
C ASN A 197 -3.30 -6.17 6.63
N GLU A 198 -2.85 -5.33 5.72
CA GLU A 198 -1.58 -5.50 5.00
C GLU A 198 -0.39 -5.38 5.97
N LEU A 199 -0.43 -4.38 6.85
CA LEU A 199 0.58 -4.23 7.91
C LEU A 199 0.60 -5.45 8.84
N LYS A 200 -0.57 -5.97 9.24
CA LYS A 200 -0.66 -7.20 10.05
C LYS A 200 -0.03 -8.40 9.34
N VAL A 201 -0.20 -8.53 8.03
CA VAL A 201 0.40 -9.61 7.22
C VAL A 201 1.92 -9.47 7.18
N LEU A 202 2.43 -8.26 6.92
CA LEU A 202 3.87 -7.97 6.94
C LEU A 202 4.49 -8.32 8.30
N LEU A 203 3.90 -7.84 9.40
CA LEU A 203 4.37 -8.13 10.76
C LEU A 203 4.27 -9.62 11.10
N ARG A 204 3.21 -10.31 10.66
CA ARG A 204 3.07 -11.76 10.85
C ARG A 204 4.15 -12.53 10.08
N TYR A 205 4.55 -12.08 8.89
CA TYR A 205 5.61 -12.73 8.12
C TYR A 205 6.98 -12.55 8.78
N LEU A 206 7.20 -11.42 9.44
CA LEU A 206 8.42 -11.12 10.22
C LEU A 206 8.48 -11.85 11.55
N LYS A 207 7.35 -12.37 12.04
CA LYS A 207 7.33 -13.18 13.25
C LYS A 207 8.12 -14.46 13.01
N THR A 208 8.94 -14.80 14.00
CA THR A 208 9.72 -16.03 14.00
C THR A 208 8.82 -17.23 14.22
N ASP A 209 9.09 -18.32 13.50
CA ASP A 209 8.55 -19.63 13.83
C ASP A 209 9.68 -20.49 14.40
N ASN A 210 9.46 -21.10 15.57
CA ASN A 210 10.50 -21.86 16.29
C ASN A 210 11.85 -21.12 16.45
N ASN A 211 11.83 -19.82 16.73
CA ASN A 211 13.01 -18.93 16.83
C ASN A 211 13.82 -18.80 15.52
N VAL A 212 13.26 -19.18 14.37
CA VAL A 212 13.89 -19.03 13.06
C VAL A 212 13.07 -18.05 12.20
N TRP A 213 13.77 -17.13 11.54
CA TRP A 213 13.17 -16.21 10.59
C TRP A 213 12.94 -16.92 9.26
N LYS A 214 11.85 -16.57 8.56
CA LYS A 214 11.66 -17.04 7.19
C LYS A 214 12.80 -16.55 6.29
N LYS A 215 13.10 -17.32 5.24
CA LYS A 215 14.24 -17.14 4.32
C LYS A 215 14.52 -15.67 3.97
N HIS A 216 13.48 -14.91 3.59
CA HIS A 216 13.60 -13.52 3.13
C HIS A 216 13.05 -12.47 4.11
N ALA A 217 12.77 -12.85 5.37
CA ALA A 217 12.19 -11.94 6.35
C ALA A 217 13.05 -10.71 6.63
N VAL A 218 14.38 -10.86 6.67
CA VAL A 218 15.30 -9.72 6.89
C VAL A 218 15.17 -8.67 5.79
N LYS A 219 14.95 -9.09 4.53
CA LYS A 219 14.82 -8.18 3.39
C LYS A 219 13.58 -7.30 3.52
N LEU A 220 12.48 -7.85 4.05
CA LEU A 220 11.24 -7.11 4.28
C LEU A 220 11.39 -5.98 5.30
N LEU A 221 12.39 -6.01 6.18
CA LEU A 221 12.64 -4.88 7.08
C LEU A 221 12.99 -3.59 6.33
N ASN A 222 13.49 -3.68 5.10
CA ASN A 222 13.74 -2.51 4.27
C ASN A 222 12.45 -1.76 3.91
N ILE A 223 11.30 -2.43 3.90
CA ILE A 223 10.00 -1.80 3.62
C ILE A 223 9.70 -0.71 4.67
N PHE A 224 10.04 -0.89 5.94
CA PHE A 224 9.77 0.12 6.97
C PHE A 224 10.54 1.42 6.76
N LYS A 225 11.65 1.40 6.02
CA LYS A 225 12.41 2.61 5.72
C LYS A 225 11.60 3.58 4.85
N SER A 226 10.60 3.11 4.09
CA SER A 226 9.76 3.98 3.26
C SER A 226 8.57 4.58 4.01
N PHE A 227 8.19 4.04 5.17
CA PHE A 227 6.98 4.47 5.90
C PHE A 227 7.00 5.94 6.32
N PRO A 228 8.13 6.49 6.82
CA PRO A 228 8.17 7.91 7.22
C PRO A 228 8.11 8.88 6.04
N TYR A 229 8.36 8.41 4.81
CA TYR A 229 8.49 9.25 3.61
C TYR A 229 7.24 9.19 2.74
N ARG A 230 6.06 9.18 3.34
CA ARG A 230 4.80 9.32 2.59
C ARG A 230 4.69 10.74 2.08
N HIS A 231 4.66 10.87 0.76
CA HIS A 231 4.48 12.14 0.06
C HIS A 231 3.06 12.18 -0.51
N GLY A 232 2.23 13.10 -0.03
CA GLY A 232 0.87 13.27 -0.53
C GLY A 232 -0.10 13.70 0.56
N PRO A 233 -1.39 13.85 0.22
CA PRO A 233 -2.45 14.02 1.21
C PRO A 233 -2.64 12.74 2.03
N ASP A 234 -3.07 12.87 3.29
CA ASP A 234 -3.38 11.72 4.15
C ASP A 234 -4.57 10.91 3.61
N ASP A 235 -5.56 11.61 3.04
CA ASP A 235 -6.74 11.03 2.40
C ASP A 235 -7.04 11.72 1.08
N PHE A 236 -7.47 10.96 0.07
CA PHE A 236 -7.86 11.50 -1.24
C PHE A 236 -8.97 10.68 -1.88
N PHE A 237 -9.74 11.34 -2.76
CA PHE A 237 -10.66 10.67 -3.68
C PHE A 237 -9.98 10.54 -5.04
N ASN A 238 -9.88 9.31 -5.55
CA ASN A 238 -9.37 9.08 -6.90
C ASN A 238 -10.51 8.82 -7.88
N PHE A 239 -10.51 9.58 -8.99
CA PHE A 239 -11.48 9.41 -10.07
C PHE A 239 -10.77 8.85 -11.30
N PRO A 240 -11.00 7.58 -11.68
CA PRO A 240 -10.31 6.95 -12.80
C PRO A 240 -10.70 7.51 -14.17
N GLY A 241 -11.66 8.45 -14.24
CA GLY A 241 -12.16 9.04 -15.49
C GLY A 241 -12.98 8.06 -16.33
N ARG A 242 -13.47 6.98 -15.73
CA ARG A 242 -14.40 6.03 -16.36
C ARG A 242 -15.83 6.57 -16.25
N GLN A 243 -16.75 5.95 -16.98
CA GLN A 243 -18.19 6.25 -16.84
C GLN A 243 -18.59 6.15 -15.35
N ASP A 244 -19.45 7.06 -14.91
CA ASP A 244 -19.95 7.17 -13.53
C ASP A 244 -18.88 7.48 -12.44
N SER A 245 -17.70 7.97 -12.84
CA SER A 245 -16.71 8.50 -11.89
C SER A 245 -17.06 9.92 -11.45
N GLY A 246 -17.47 10.12 -10.19
CA GLY A 246 -17.73 11.45 -9.66
C GLY A 246 -18.18 11.44 -8.20
N LEU A 247 -18.29 12.64 -7.61
CA LEU A 247 -18.90 12.82 -6.31
C LEU A 247 -20.41 12.96 -6.49
N VAL A 248 -21.16 11.92 -6.12
CA VAL A 248 -22.62 11.98 -6.09
C VAL A 248 -23.02 12.55 -4.74
N LEU A 249 -23.53 13.78 -4.78
CA LEU A 249 -24.08 14.42 -3.59
C LEU A 249 -25.58 14.13 -3.50
N PRO A 250 -26.12 13.89 -2.29
CA PRO A 250 -27.56 13.73 -2.13
C PRO A 250 -28.29 15.02 -2.53
N PRO A 251 -29.58 14.97 -2.89
CA PRO A 251 -30.32 16.17 -3.30
C PRO A 251 -30.21 17.26 -2.24
N ILE A 252 -29.98 18.53 -2.62
CA ILE A 252 -29.80 19.67 -1.68
C ILE A 252 -30.88 19.71 -0.56
N LYS A 253 -32.10 19.23 -0.86
CA LYS A 253 -33.22 19.15 0.09
C LYS A 253 -32.99 18.21 1.28
N THR A 254 -32.08 17.25 1.19
CA THR A 254 -31.76 16.29 2.26
C THR A 254 -30.55 16.71 3.07
N TRP A 255 -29.95 17.87 2.78
CA TRP A 255 -28.79 18.36 3.51
C TRP A 255 -29.23 18.98 4.84
N PRO A 256 -28.42 18.87 5.90
CA PRO A 256 -28.74 19.44 7.20
C PRO A 256 -28.89 20.97 7.09
N TYR A 257 -30.14 21.44 7.18
CA TYR A 257 -30.53 22.84 6.98
C TYR A 257 -29.93 23.83 7.99
N GLN A 258 -29.48 23.37 9.16
CA GLN A 258 -29.14 24.29 10.24
C GLN A 258 -27.73 24.90 10.16
N ASN A 259 -26.79 24.31 9.41
CA ASN A 259 -25.41 24.81 9.36
C ASN A 259 -24.80 24.90 7.95
N GLY A 260 -25.54 24.53 6.90
CA GLY A 260 -24.97 24.42 5.56
C GLY A 260 -23.79 23.45 5.52
N PHE A 261 -23.05 23.46 4.42
CA PHE A 261 -21.80 22.70 4.29
C PHE A 261 -20.77 23.57 3.58
N THR A 262 -19.50 23.34 3.88
CA THR A 262 -18.41 23.91 3.10
C THR A 262 -17.40 22.79 2.90
N VAL A 263 -17.04 22.55 1.64
CA VAL A 263 -15.95 21.64 1.29
C VAL A 263 -14.85 22.49 0.68
N SER A 264 -13.65 22.38 1.23
CA SER A 264 -12.43 22.90 0.63
C SER A 264 -11.55 21.70 0.30
N THR A 265 -11.16 21.56 -0.96
CA THR A 265 -10.33 20.44 -1.42
C THR A 265 -9.37 20.90 -2.51
N TRP A 266 -8.25 20.18 -2.63
CA TRP A 266 -7.29 20.35 -3.70
C TRP A 266 -7.63 19.36 -4.83
N PHE A 267 -7.54 19.83 -6.07
CA PHE A 267 -7.68 18.95 -7.24
C PHE A 267 -6.30 18.68 -7.82
N ARG A 268 -6.00 17.39 -8.02
CA ARG A 268 -4.83 16.93 -8.78
C ARG A 268 -5.33 16.23 -10.04
N ILE A 269 -4.77 16.61 -11.18
CA ILE A 269 -5.03 15.97 -12.46
C ILE A 269 -3.77 15.23 -12.85
N ASP A 270 -3.83 13.91 -12.86
CA ASP A 270 -2.72 13.10 -13.32
C ASP A 270 -2.85 12.87 -14.83
N PRO A 271 -1.92 13.34 -15.68
CA PRO A 271 -1.95 13.05 -17.10
C PRO A 271 -1.77 11.55 -17.36
N VAL A 272 -2.40 11.00 -18.40
CA VAL A 272 -2.21 9.59 -18.79
C VAL A 272 -0.85 9.39 -19.47
N ALA A 273 -0.35 10.40 -20.19
CA ALA A 273 0.98 10.45 -20.77
C ALA A 273 1.56 11.87 -20.68
N ASN A 274 2.88 11.99 -20.53
CA ASN A 274 3.56 13.28 -20.35
C ASN A 274 3.32 14.27 -21.51
N SER A 275 3.01 13.77 -22.70
CA SER A 275 2.71 14.58 -23.89
C SER A 275 1.33 15.26 -23.87
N VAL A 276 0.46 14.92 -22.92
CA VAL A 276 -0.93 15.40 -22.84
C VAL A 276 -1.10 16.55 -21.84
N ILE A 277 -0.13 16.78 -20.96
CA ILE A 277 -0.16 17.78 -19.88
C ILE A 277 -0.44 19.19 -20.40
N GLU A 278 0.17 19.59 -21.51
CA GLU A 278 -0.01 20.94 -22.06
C GLU A 278 -1.35 21.16 -22.77
N LYS A 279 -2.08 20.08 -23.08
CA LYS A 279 -3.32 20.14 -23.88
C LYS A 279 -4.59 20.11 -23.05
N GLU A 280 -4.56 19.50 -21.86
CA GLU A 280 -5.74 19.37 -21.01
C GLU A 280 -5.89 20.59 -20.10
N LYS A 281 -6.88 21.45 -20.39
CA LYS A 281 -7.31 22.52 -19.50
C LYS A 281 -8.54 22.06 -18.73
N PRO A 282 -8.52 22.00 -17.39
CA PRO A 282 -9.72 21.68 -16.64
C PRO A 282 -10.75 22.80 -16.79
N TYR A 283 -11.99 22.42 -17.04
CA TYR A 283 -13.14 23.32 -17.03
C TYR A 283 -13.97 23.02 -15.79
N LEU A 284 -14.18 24.04 -14.96
CA LEU A 284 -15.13 23.98 -13.86
C LEU A 284 -16.48 24.48 -14.37
N TYR A 285 -17.47 23.60 -14.36
CA TYR A 285 -18.87 23.98 -14.57
C TYR A 285 -19.51 24.16 -13.19
N TRP A 286 -20.18 25.30 -12.98
CA TRP A 286 -20.88 25.66 -11.74
C TRP A 286 -22.35 25.95 -12.01
#